data_AF-G9KVE0-F1
#
_entry.id   AF-G9KVE0-F1
#
_cell.length_a   1.000
_cell.length_b   1.000
_cell.length_c   1.000
_cell.angle_alpha   90.00
_cell.angle_beta   90.00
_cell.angle_gamma   90.00
#
_symmetry.space_group_name_H-M   'P 1'
#
loop_
_entity.id
_entity.type
_entity.pdbx_description
1 polymer ?
#
loop_
_entity_poly.entity_id
_entity_poly.type
_entity_poly.pdbx_seq_one_letter_code
_entity_poly.pdbx_strand_id
1 'polypeptide(L)'
;IQVSAQARQHKLYNKELYADFIAAQIKTLSFLAYIIRIYQELVTKYSQQMVKGMLQLLSNCPAETAHLRKELLIAAKHILTTELRNQFIPCMDKLFDESILIGSGYTARETLRPLAYSTLADLVHHVRQHLPLSDLSLAVQLFAKNIDDESL
;
A
#
# COMPACT_ATOMS: atom_id res chain seq x y z
N ILE A 1 13.26 -2.10 -8.89
CA ILE A 1 13.15 -3.04 -10.03
C ILE A 1 11.93 -3.93 -9.77
N GLN A 2 11.01 -4.03 -10.72
CA GLN A 2 9.81 -4.87 -10.62
C GLN A 2 9.79 -5.86 -11.77
N VAL A 3 9.31 -7.07 -11.53
CA VAL A 3 9.20 -8.11 -12.55
C VAL A 3 8.04 -7.76 -13.49
N SER A 4 8.29 -7.71 -14.79
CA SER A 4 7.27 -7.35 -15.78
C SER A 4 6.17 -8.41 -15.89
N ALA A 5 4.98 -8.03 -16.35
CA ALA A 5 3.89 -8.98 -16.60
C ALA A 5 4.30 -10.10 -17.57
N GLN A 6 5.07 -9.76 -18.60
CA GLN A 6 5.61 -10.72 -19.57
C GLN A 6 6.59 -11.71 -18.91
N ALA A 7 7.46 -11.23 -18.02
CA ALA A 7 8.41 -12.10 -17.30
C ALA A 7 7.70 -13.07 -16.36
N ARG A 8 6.55 -12.69 -15.78
CA ARG A 8 5.72 -13.58 -14.94
C ARG A 8 5.03 -14.69 -15.72
N GLN A 9 4.86 -14.54 -17.04
CA GLN A 9 4.29 -15.56 -17.92
C GLN A 9 5.34 -16.49 -18.53
N HIS A 10 6.63 -16.20 -18.31
CA HIS A 10 7.72 -16.99 -18.86
C HIS A 10 7.76 -18.39 -18.22
N LYS A 11 8.10 -19.42 -19.00
CA LYS A 11 8.13 -20.82 -18.53
C LYS A 11 9.08 -21.06 -17.34
N LEU A 12 10.11 -20.23 -17.21
CA LEU A 12 11.10 -20.28 -16.13
C LEU A 12 10.72 -19.40 -14.93
N TYR A 13 9.52 -18.83 -14.90
CA TYR A 13 9.07 -18.01 -13.78
C TYR A 13 8.93 -18.86 -12.52
N ASN A 14 9.73 -18.54 -11.51
CA ASN A 14 9.66 -19.17 -10.20
C ASN A 14 8.88 -18.26 -9.23
N LYS A 15 7.69 -18.73 -8.82
CA LYS A 15 6.81 -18.01 -7.89
C LYS A 15 7.42 -17.84 -6.51
N GLU A 16 8.14 -18.85 -6.00
CA GLU A 16 8.77 -18.82 -4.67
C GLU A 16 9.90 -17.78 -4.66
N LEU A 17 10.79 -17.83 -5.66
CA LEU A 17 11.87 -16.84 -5.79
C LEU A 17 11.33 -15.41 -5.93
N TYR A 18 10.21 -15.25 -6.63
CA TYR A 18 9.54 -13.96 -6.72
C TYR A 18 8.96 -13.51 -5.37
N ALA A 19 8.33 -14.42 -4.63
CA ALA A 19 7.83 -14.12 -3.28
C ALA A 19 8.96 -13.72 -2.34
N ASP A 20 10.10 -14.41 -2.38
CA ASP A 20 11.30 -14.07 -1.60
C ASP A 20 11.86 -12.70 -1.96
N PHE A 21 11.88 -12.38 -3.26
CA PHE A 21 12.29 -11.05 -3.73
C PHE A 21 11.35 -9.95 -3.21
N ILE A 22 10.04 -10.17 -3.27
CA ILE A 22 9.05 -9.23 -2.72
C ILE A 22 9.21 -9.11 -1.20
N ALA A 23 9.44 -10.21 -0.48
CA ALA A 23 9.69 -10.20 0.95
C ALA A 23 10.91 -9.34 1.31
N ALA A 24 12.02 -9.48 0.57
CA ALA A 24 13.21 -8.66 0.76
C ALA A 24 12.94 -7.16 0.51
N GLN A 25 12.12 -6.83 -0.49
CA GLN A 25 11.70 -5.45 -0.74
C GLN A 25 10.83 -4.89 0.39
N ILE A 26 9.91 -5.70 0.94
CA ILE A 26 9.07 -5.32 2.08
C ILE A 26 9.93 -5.06 3.33
N LYS A 27 10.90 -5.94 3.64
CA LYS A 27 11.82 -5.72 4.76
C LYS A 27 12.63 -4.43 4.58
N THR A 28 13.07 -4.14 3.36
CA THR A 28 13.74 -2.88 3.01
C THR A 28 12.83 -1.67 3.25
N LEU A 29 11.56 -1.76 2.86
CA LEU A 29 10.57 -0.70 3.08
C LEU A 29 10.30 -0.48 4.58
N SER A 30 10.21 -1.54 5.37
CA SER A 30 10.07 -1.46 6.83
C SER A 30 11.25 -0.75 7.48
N PHE A 31 12.47 -1.03 7.02
CA PHE A 31 13.66 -0.32 7.49
C PHE A 31 13.65 1.16 7.05
N LEU A 32 13.22 1.43 5.82
CA LEU A 32 13.08 2.78 5.31
C LEU A 32 12.09 3.60 6.14
N ALA A 33 10.98 3.00 6.59
CA ALA A 33 10.00 3.66 7.45
C ALA A 33 10.64 4.27 8.73
N TYR A 34 11.66 3.62 9.29
CA TYR A 34 12.43 4.14 10.40
C TYR A 34 13.37 5.29 9.97
N ILE A 35 14.10 5.09 8.88
CA ILE A 35 15.03 6.09 8.31
C ILE A 35 14.32 7.41 7.97
N ILE A 36 13.08 7.35 7.46
CA ILE A 36 12.32 8.54 7.05
C ILE A 36 12.17 9.54 8.18
N ARG A 37 11.99 9.07 9.41
CA ARG A 37 11.80 9.95 10.57
C ARG A 37 13.07 10.72 10.91
N ILE A 38 14.24 10.17 10.56
CA ILE A 38 15.57 10.73 10.88
C ILE A 38 16.09 11.60 9.73
N TYR A 39 15.89 11.19 8.48
CA TYR A 39 16.48 11.82 7.28
C TYR A 39 15.44 12.46 6.36
N GLN A 40 14.58 13.33 6.92
CA GLN A 40 13.42 13.88 6.22
C GLN A 40 13.77 14.65 4.93
N GLU A 41 14.82 15.48 4.95
CA GLU A 41 15.22 16.28 3.77
C GLU A 41 15.64 15.40 2.59
N LEU A 42 16.47 14.40 2.85
CA LEU A 42 16.96 13.48 1.83
C LEU A 42 15.82 12.64 1.26
N VAL A 43 14.92 12.17 2.12
CA VAL A 43 13.74 11.40 1.70
C VAL A 43 12.80 12.26 0.86
N THR A 44 12.61 13.52 1.22
CA THR A 44 11.77 14.45 0.47
C THR A 44 12.28 14.62 -0.96
N LYS A 45 13.61 14.69 -1.13
CA LYS A 45 14.25 14.74 -2.46
C LYS A 45 13.93 13.52 -3.35
N TYR A 46 13.75 12.34 -2.75
CA TYR A 46 13.46 11.10 -3.47
C TYR A 46 12.03 10.57 -3.24
N SER A 47 11.14 11.45 -2.78
CA SER A 47 9.79 11.10 -2.35
C SER A 47 8.98 10.42 -3.46
N GLN A 48 9.06 10.97 -4.68
CA GLN A 48 8.33 10.47 -5.84
C GLN A 48 8.75 9.04 -6.21
N GLN A 49 10.05 8.71 -6.13
CA GLN A 49 10.51 7.34 -6.36
C GLN A 49 9.99 6.40 -5.29
N MET A 50 9.87 6.87 -4.04
CA MET A 50 9.40 6.05 -2.95
C MET A 50 7.89 5.79 -3.01
N VAL A 51 7.08 6.81 -3.27
CA VAL A 51 5.63 6.67 -3.52
C VAL A 51 5.40 5.64 -4.64
N LYS A 52 6.10 5.82 -5.77
CA LYS A 52 6.02 4.87 -6.90
C LYS A 52 6.43 3.46 -6.50
N GLY A 53 7.52 3.30 -5.74
CA GLY A 53 8.00 2.00 -5.26
C GLY A 53 7.01 1.29 -4.35
N MET A 54 6.42 2.01 -3.39
CA MET A 54 5.42 1.46 -2.48
C MET A 54 4.14 1.03 -3.21
N LEU A 55 3.62 1.86 -4.12
CA LEU A 55 2.45 1.52 -4.93
C LEU A 55 2.71 0.31 -5.84
N GLN A 56 3.91 0.20 -6.39
CA GLN A 56 4.32 -0.97 -7.16
C GLN A 56 4.38 -2.25 -6.30
N LEU A 57 4.85 -2.15 -5.05
CA LEU A 57 4.82 -3.29 -4.12
C LEU A 57 3.39 -3.71 -3.78
N LEU A 58 2.51 -2.76 -3.51
CA LEU A 58 1.08 -3.03 -3.25
C LEU A 58 0.44 -3.70 -4.47
N SER A 59 0.68 -3.19 -5.67
CA SER A 59 0.10 -3.73 -6.90
C SER A 59 0.65 -5.12 -7.27
N ASN A 60 1.91 -5.41 -6.95
CA ASN A 60 2.60 -6.61 -7.42
C ASN A 60 2.80 -7.69 -6.34
N CYS A 61 2.47 -7.42 -5.08
CA CYS A 61 2.60 -8.40 -4.01
C CYS A 61 1.72 -9.64 -4.30
N PRO A 62 2.28 -10.86 -4.29
CA PRO A 62 1.58 -12.08 -4.69
C PRO A 62 0.30 -12.30 -3.86
N ALA A 63 -0.77 -12.76 -4.51
CA ALA A 63 -2.06 -12.98 -3.86
C ALA A 63 -2.04 -14.22 -2.94
N GLU A 64 -1.16 -15.17 -3.22
CA GLU A 64 -1.01 -16.43 -2.48
C GLU A 64 -0.32 -16.24 -1.11
N THR A 65 0.34 -15.10 -0.86
CA THR A 65 1.13 -14.85 0.35
C THR A 65 0.54 -13.75 1.23
N ALA A 66 -0.60 -14.06 1.87
CA ALA A 66 -1.31 -13.12 2.75
C ALA A 66 -0.43 -12.54 3.89
N HIS A 67 0.54 -13.32 4.38
CA HIS A 67 1.48 -12.83 5.40
C HIS A 67 2.39 -11.70 4.88
N LEU A 68 2.89 -11.78 3.63
CA LEU A 68 3.68 -10.70 3.03
C LEU A 68 2.83 -9.44 2.84
N ARG A 69 1.58 -9.61 2.42
CA ARG A 69 0.62 -8.51 2.29
C ARG A 69 0.40 -7.79 3.63
N LYS A 70 0.27 -8.54 4.72
CA LYS A 70 0.16 -7.98 6.07
C LYS A 70 1.39 -7.16 6.45
N GLU A 71 2.60 -7.70 6.25
CA GLU A 71 3.84 -6.98 6.54
C GLU A 71 3.97 -5.70 5.70
N LEU A 72 3.60 -5.76 4.42
CA LEU A 72 3.60 -4.61 3.52
C LEU A 72 2.64 -3.52 3.99
N LEU A 73 1.42 -3.88 4.41
CA LEU A 73 0.45 -2.91 4.96
C LEU A 73 0.95 -2.25 6.25
N ILE A 74 1.62 -3.00 7.12
CA ILE A 74 2.22 -2.44 8.35
C ILE A 74 3.34 -1.45 7.99
N ALA A 75 4.23 -1.80 7.06
CA ALA A 75 5.28 -0.91 6.58
C ALA A 75 4.69 0.36 5.92
N ALA A 76 3.68 0.20 5.07
CA ALA A 76 2.97 1.31 4.43
C ALA A 76 2.31 2.22 5.47
N LYS A 77 1.65 1.66 6.49
CA LYS A 77 1.09 2.44 7.60
C LYS A 77 2.15 3.32 8.25
N HIS A 78 3.31 2.77 8.59
CA HIS A 78 4.38 3.56 9.20
C HIS A 78 4.83 4.72 8.30
N ILE A 79 4.94 4.50 6.99
CA ILE A 79 5.31 5.56 6.04
C ILE A 79 4.21 6.64 5.93
N LEU A 80 2.94 6.22 5.81
CA LEU A 80 1.78 7.10 5.67
C LEU A 80 1.49 7.93 6.93
N THR A 81 2.03 7.53 8.09
CA THR A 81 1.99 8.36 9.31
C THR A 81 3.06 9.45 9.37
N THR A 82 4.00 9.50 8.41
CA THR A 82 5.02 10.56 8.34
C THR A 82 4.56 11.74 7.48
N GLU A 83 5.36 12.81 7.40
CA GLU A 83 5.12 13.95 6.50
C GLU A 83 5.11 13.58 5.02
N LEU A 84 5.67 12.42 4.65
CA LEU A 84 5.64 11.95 3.28
C LEU A 84 4.23 11.64 2.77
N ARG A 85 3.24 11.47 3.65
CA ARG A 85 1.83 11.27 3.30
C ARG A 85 1.30 12.25 2.26
N ASN A 86 1.78 13.50 2.30
CA ASN A 86 1.36 14.55 1.36
C ASN A 86 1.76 14.22 -0.09
N GLN A 87 2.80 13.43 -0.30
CA GLN A 87 3.26 12.99 -1.61
C GLN A 87 2.37 11.90 -2.21
N PHE A 88 1.47 11.31 -1.43
CA PHE A 88 0.49 10.32 -1.89
C PHE A 88 -0.83 10.93 -2.37
N ILE A 89 -1.06 12.22 -2.14
CA ILE A 89 -2.29 12.92 -2.58
C ILE A 89 -2.58 12.71 -4.08
N PRO A 90 -1.60 12.85 -4.99
CA PRO A 90 -1.85 12.66 -6.43
C PRO A 90 -2.18 11.22 -6.86
N CYS A 91 -2.11 10.25 -5.93
CA CYS A 91 -2.36 8.83 -6.19
C CYS A 91 -3.34 8.22 -5.19
N MET A 92 -4.22 9.03 -4.60
CA MET A 92 -5.24 8.57 -3.66
C MET A 92 -6.23 7.60 -4.30
N ASP A 93 -6.57 7.81 -5.58
CA ASP A 93 -7.35 6.88 -6.40
C ASP A 93 -6.86 5.42 -6.27
N LYS A 94 -5.54 5.22 -6.31
CA LYS A 94 -4.92 3.90 -6.18
C LYS A 94 -4.95 3.35 -4.77
N LEU A 95 -4.95 4.21 -3.76
CA LEU A 95 -5.04 3.79 -2.35
C LEU A 95 -6.48 3.45 -1.96
N PHE A 96 -7.47 4.05 -2.63
CA PHE A 96 -8.89 3.69 -2.48
C PHE A 96 -9.26 2.39 -3.21
N ASP A 97 -8.44 1.93 -4.16
CA ASP A 97 -8.63 0.63 -4.81
C ASP A 97 -8.22 -0.51 -3.87
N GLU A 98 -9.22 -1.22 -3.32
CA GLU A 98 -9.01 -2.40 -2.48
C GLU A 98 -8.19 -3.50 -3.16
N SER A 99 -8.28 -3.63 -4.49
CA SER A 99 -7.51 -4.63 -5.23
C SER A 99 -6.00 -4.30 -5.24
N ILE A 100 -5.65 -3.02 -5.02
CA ILE A 100 -4.26 -2.57 -4.85
C ILE A 100 -3.87 -2.63 -3.37
N LEU A 101 -4.68 -2.04 -2.48
CA LEU A 101 -4.35 -1.90 -1.07
C LEU A 101 -4.30 -3.28 -0.37
N ILE A 102 -5.37 -4.05 -0.50
CA ILE A 102 -5.54 -5.35 0.18
C ILE A 102 -5.12 -6.51 -0.73
N GLY A 103 -5.38 -6.40 -2.03
CA GLY A 103 -5.08 -7.45 -3.02
C GLY A 103 -6.29 -8.32 -3.37
N SER A 104 -6.05 -9.34 -4.20
CA SER A 104 -7.08 -10.29 -4.67
C SER A 104 -7.15 -11.59 -3.87
N GLY A 105 -6.21 -11.84 -2.95
CA GLY A 105 -6.16 -13.06 -2.15
C GLY A 105 -7.29 -13.12 -1.12
N TYR A 106 -8.04 -14.21 -1.09
CA TYR A 106 -9.18 -14.40 -0.18
C TYR A 106 -8.78 -14.24 1.30
N THR A 107 -7.76 -14.97 1.75
CA THR A 107 -7.26 -14.90 3.13
C THR A 107 -6.82 -13.49 3.53
N ALA A 108 -6.21 -12.75 2.61
CA ALA A 108 -5.79 -11.37 2.86
C ALA A 108 -7.00 -10.44 3.02
N ARG A 109 -8.03 -10.59 2.20
CA ARG A 109 -9.28 -9.80 2.31
C ARG A 109 -10.00 -10.05 3.62
N GLU A 110 -10.11 -11.29 4.04
CA GLU A 110 -10.78 -11.63 5.31
C GLU A 110 -10.04 -11.08 6.53
N THR A 111 -8.71 -11.08 6.51
CA THR A 111 -7.91 -10.77 7.71
C THR A 111 -7.35 -9.35 7.76
N LEU A 112 -7.21 -8.66 6.61
CA LEU A 112 -6.49 -7.39 6.52
C LEU A 112 -7.39 -6.19 6.26
N ARG A 113 -8.68 -6.39 5.96
CA ARG A 113 -9.68 -5.30 5.80
C ARG A 113 -9.63 -4.31 6.98
N PRO A 114 -9.70 -4.73 8.26
CA PRO A 114 -9.65 -3.78 9.39
C PRO A 114 -8.37 -2.94 9.43
N LEU A 115 -7.21 -3.56 9.20
CA LEU A 115 -5.92 -2.87 9.19
C LEU A 115 -5.82 -1.87 8.03
N ALA A 116 -6.24 -2.29 6.84
CA ALA A 116 -6.20 -1.47 5.63
C ALA A 116 -7.11 -0.24 5.77
N TYR A 117 -8.35 -0.43 6.22
CA TYR A 117 -9.30 0.67 6.37
C TYR A 117 -8.97 1.61 7.53
N SER A 118 -8.46 1.11 8.65
CA SER A 118 -7.92 1.97 9.71
C SER A 118 -6.77 2.83 9.18
N THR A 119 -5.84 2.24 8.42
CA THR A 119 -4.70 2.98 7.84
C THR A 119 -5.16 4.03 6.83
N LEU A 120 -6.14 3.69 6.00
CA LEU A 120 -6.69 4.60 5.00
C LEU A 120 -7.51 5.72 5.64
N ALA A 121 -8.28 5.42 6.69
CA ALA A 121 -9.04 6.41 7.45
C ALA A 121 -8.11 7.43 8.11
N ASP A 122 -7.03 6.96 8.74
CA ASP A 122 -6.00 7.82 9.32
C ASP A 122 -5.38 8.72 8.25
N LEU A 123 -5.01 8.17 7.09
CA LEU A 123 -4.44 8.94 5.98
C LEU A 123 -5.41 10.03 5.51
N VAL A 124 -6.65 9.65 5.15
CA VAL A 124 -7.68 10.57 4.67
C VAL A 124 -7.93 11.66 5.70
N HIS A 125 -8.03 11.31 6.99
CA HIS A 125 -8.23 12.28 8.06
C HIS A 125 -7.15 13.36 8.05
N HIS A 126 -5.88 12.98 7.86
CA HIS A 126 -4.74 13.90 7.86
C HIS A 126 -4.66 14.75 6.58
N VAL A 127 -4.98 14.19 5.42
CA VAL A 127 -4.83 14.91 4.14
C VAL A 127 -6.10 15.59 3.63
N ARG A 128 -7.25 15.42 4.31
CA ARG A 128 -8.60 15.85 3.84
C ARG A 128 -8.68 17.27 3.30
N GLN A 129 -7.93 18.22 3.85
CA GLN A 129 -7.96 19.62 3.43
C GLN A 129 -7.35 19.85 2.03
N HIS A 130 -6.54 18.90 1.55
CA HIS A 130 -5.84 18.96 0.27
C HIS A 130 -6.44 18.00 -0.77
N LEU A 131 -7.45 17.21 -0.40
CA LEU A 131 -8.08 16.27 -1.31
C LEU A 131 -9.11 16.96 -2.20
N PRO A 132 -9.13 16.66 -3.51
CA PRO A 132 -10.20 17.12 -4.37
C PRO A 132 -11.53 16.45 -3.97
N LEU A 133 -12.64 17.08 -4.34
CA LEU A 133 -13.99 16.60 -4.00
C LEU A 133 -14.26 15.17 -4.53
N SER A 134 -13.67 14.80 -5.66
CA SER A 134 -13.75 13.44 -6.22
C SER A 134 -13.22 12.39 -5.26
N ASP A 135 -12.07 12.66 -4.64
CA ASP A 135 -11.38 11.72 -3.75
C ASP A 135 -12.06 11.67 -2.39
N LEU A 136 -12.60 12.79 -1.91
CA LEU A 136 -13.45 12.82 -0.72
C LEU A 136 -14.73 12.01 -0.92
N SER A 137 -15.37 12.11 -2.10
CA SER A 137 -16.54 11.30 -2.42
C SER A 137 -16.22 9.80 -2.43
N LEU A 138 -15.08 9.41 -3.00
CA LEU A 138 -14.60 8.02 -2.98
C LEU A 138 -14.36 7.53 -1.55
N ALA A 139 -13.71 8.35 -0.71
CA ALA A 139 -13.50 8.03 0.69
C ALA A 139 -14.82 7.80 1.44
N VAL A 140 -15.78 8.70 1.29
CA VAL A 140 -17.10 8.58 1.93
C VAL A 140 -17.81 7.31 1.47
N GLN A 141 -17.83 7.03 0.16
CA GLN A 141 -18.45 5.80 -0.37
C GLN A 141 -17.79 4.54 0.17
N LEU A 142 -16.46 4.51 0.26
CA LEU A 142 -15.71 3.37 0.78
C LEU A 142 -16.01 3.14 2.26
N PHE A 143 -15.95 4.19 3.09
CA PHE A 143 -16.21 4.04 4.52
C PHE A 143 -17.69 3.77 4.83
N ALA A 144 -18.63 4.31 4.06
CA ALA A 144 -20.05 4.01 4.21
C ALA A 144 -20.36 2.53 3.95
N LYS A 145 -19.81 1.96 2.86
CA LYS A 145 -19.97 0.52 2.57
C LYS A 145 -19.45 -0.37 3.70
N ASN A 146 -18.39 0.04 4.38
CA ASN A 146 -17.80 -0.71 5.48
C ASN A 146 -18.60 -0.59 6.80
N ILE A 147 -19.48 0.39 6.96
CA ILE A 147 -20.35 0.53 8.15
C ILE A 147 -21.47 -0.52 8.11
N ASP A 148 -21.99 -0.81 6.92
CA ASP A 148 -23.09 -1.75 6.71
C ASP A 148 -22.59 -3.20 6.48
N ASP A 149 -21.28 -3.44 6.52
CA ASP A 149 -20.68 -4.76 6.30
C ASP A 149 -20.58 -5.55 7.63
N GLU A 150 -21.52 -6.46 7.86
CA GLU A 150 -21.57 -7.33 9.05
C GLU A 150 -20.41 -8.36 9.11
N SER A 151 -19.59 -8.48 8.06
CA SER A 151 -18.46 -9.43 8.00
C SER A 151 -17.13 -8.87 8.51
N LEU A 152 -17.11 -7.62 8.98
CA LEU A 152 -15.90 -6.86 9.31
C LEU A 152 -15.59 -6.76 10.81
#